data_AF-A0ABC9WMV0-F1
#
_entry.id   AF-A0ABC9WMV0-F1
#
_cell.length_a   1.000
_cell.length_b   1.000
_cell.length_c   1.000
_cell.angle_alpha   90.00
_cell.angle_beta   90.00
_cell.angle_gamma   90.00
#
_symmetry.space_group_name_H-M   'P 1'
#
loop_
_entity.id
_entity.type
_entity.pdbx_description
1 polymer ?
#
loop_
_entity_poly.entity_id
_entity_poly.type
_entity_poly.pdbx_seq_one_letter_code
_entity_poly.pdbx_strand_id
1 'polypeptide(L)' 'MEQEKYLPELMAEKDSLDPSFVHAMRLLADAYNENVGWREGRTGEKEQKMQERWKKERKIMEDCKFLHSPELLPYAM' A
#
# COMPACT_ATOMS: atom_id res chain seq x y z
N MET A 1 -10.00 -3.23 11.82
CA MET A 1 -9.18 -2.50 12.81
C MET A 1 -8.22 -3.43 13.55
N GLU A 2 -8.54 -4.71 13.78
CA GLU A 2 -7.68 -5.65 14.52
C GLU A 2 -6.33 -5.94 13.84
N GLN A 3 -6.31 -6.14 12.53
CA GLN A 3 -5.07 -6.38 11.76
C GLN A 3 -4.10 -5.19 11.68
N GLU A 4 -4.58 -3.97 11.94
CA GLU A 4 -3.69 -2.79 11.98
C GLU A 4 -2.89 -2.74 13.29
N LYS A 5 -3.42 -3.35 14.35
CA LYS A 5 -2.85 -3.38 15.70
C LYS A 5 -1.91 -4.56 15.94
N TYR A 6 -2.03 -5.61 15.13
CA TYR A 6 -1.28 -6.86 15.25
C TYR A 6 0.24 -6.70 15.15
N LEU A 7 0.75 -5.87 14.22
CA LEU A 7 2.19 -5.66 14.07
C LEU A 7 2.81 -4.89 15.26
N PRO A 8 2.19 -3.78 15.73
CA PRO A 8 2.60 -3.14 16.99
C PRO A 8 2.59 -4.08 18.21
N GLU A 9 1.59 -4.94 18.33
CA GLU A 9 1.45 -5.89 19.45
C GLU A 9 2.54 -6.97 19.42
N LEU A 10 2.83 -7.56 18.24
CA LEU A 10 3.93 -8.51 18.07
C LEU A 10 5.29 -7.93 18.45
N MET A 11 5.55 -6.66 18.11
CA MET A 11 6.79 -5.98 18.48
C MET A 11 6.88 -5.78 20.00
N ALA A 12 5.77 -5.35 20.62
CA ALA A 12 5.71 -5.18 22.07
C ALA A 12 5.91 -6.50 22.84
N GLU A 13 5.33 -7.60 22.35
CA GLU A 13 5.54 -8.94 22.92
C GLU A 13 7.00 -9.38 22.78
N LYS A 14 7.60 -9.22 21.60
CA LYS A 14 9.01 -9.57 21.36
C LYS A 14 9.97 -8.80 22.27
N ASP A 15 9.72 -7.52 22.51
CA ASP A 15 10.61 -6.67 23.31
C ASP A 15 10.47 -6.91 24.83
N SER A 16 9.36 -7.51 25.27
CA SER A 16 9.12 -7.88 26.67
C SER A 16 9.42 -9.35 27.01
N LEU A 17 9.64 -10.19 25.99
CA LEU A 17 9.89 -11.62 26.14
C LEU A 17 11.33 -11.90 26.60
N ASP A 18 11.49 -12.75 27.62
CA ASP A 18 12.81 -13.14 28.11
C ASP A 18 13.59 -13.94 27.04
N PRO A 19 14.88 -13.62 26.79
CA PRO A 19 15.69 -14.28 25.76
C PRO A 19 15.86 -15.79 25.92
N SER A 20 15.61 -16.35 27.11
CA SER A 20 15.62 -17.80 27.36
C SER A 20 14.50 -18.54 26.61
N PHE A 21 13.42 -17.84 26.21
CA PHE A 21 12.34 -18.40 25.40
C PHE A 21 12.68 -18.38 23.90
N VAL A 22 13.78 -19.05 23.55
CA VAL A 22 14.34 -19.07 22.18
C VAL A 22 13.33 -19.48 21.12
N HIS A 23 12.47 -20.46 21.44
CA HIS A 23 11.43 -20.93 20.51
C HIS A 23 10.31 -19.91 20.30
N ALA A 24 9.86 -19.23 21.36
CA ALA A 24 8.83 -18.21 21.26
C ALA A 24 9.36 -16.95 20.53
N MET A 25 10.61 -16.56 20.79
CA MET A 25 11.26 -15.47 20.03
C MET A 25 11.32 -15.77 18.53
N ARG A 26 11.61 -17.03 18.16
CA ARG A 26 11.63 -17.46 16.76
C ARG A 26 10.24 -17.38 16.12
N LEU A 27 9.20 -17.85 16.80
CA LEU A 27 7.82 -17.75 16.31
C LEU A 27 7.37 -16.29 16.11
N LEU A 28 7.74 -15.40 17.04
CA LEU A 28 7.44 -13.96 16.90
C LEU A 28 8.17 -13.32 15.71
N ALA A 29 9.42 -13.71 15.46
CA ALA A 29 10.18 -13.23 14.31
C ALA A 29 9.58 -13.72 12.97
N ASP A 30 9.18 -14.99 12.91
CA ASP A 30 8.53 -15.57 11.72
C ASP A 30 7.19 -14.86 11.45
N ALA A 31 6.35 -14.69 12.48
CA ALA A 31 5.07 -13.99 12.38
C ALA A 31 5.22 -12.52 11.96
N TYR A 32 6.26 -11.82 12.43
CA TYR A 32 6.56 -10.46 12.02
C TYR A 32 6.88 -10.37 10.53
N ASN A 33 7.78 -11.24 10.04
CA ASN A 33 8.20 -11.25 8.63
C ASN A 33 7.03 -11.54 7.68
N GLU A 34 6.17 -12.50 8.02
CA GLU A 34 4.95 -12.79 7.25
C GLU A 34 4.01 -11.58 7.19
N ASN A 35 3.84 -10.86 8.31
CA ASN A 35 2.94 -9.71 8.38
C ASN A 35 3.47 -8.48 7.63
N VAL A 36 4.79 -8.24 7.68
CA VAL A 36 5.43 -7.18 6.89
C VAL A 36 5.26 -7.49 5.40
N GLY A 37 5.59 -8.71 4.97
CA GLY A 37 5.44 -9.12 3.57
C GLY A 37 4.00 -9.04 3.06
N TRP A 38 3.02 -9.45 3.87
CA TRP A 38 1.61 -9.33 3.53
C TRP A 38 1.12 -7.88 3.46
N ARG A 39 1.61 -6.99 4.34
CA ARG A 39 1.28 -5.56 4.32
C ARG A 39 1.91 -4.87 3.10
N GLU A 40 3.14 -5.17 2.76
CA GLU A 40 3.81 -4.64 1.57
C GLU A 40 3.12 -5.13 0.28
N GLY A 41 2.77 -6.41 0.19
CA GLY A 41 2.02 -6.96 -0.95
C GLY A 41 0.68 -6.24 -1.18
N ARG A 42 -0.09 -5.98 -0.11
CA ARG A 42 -1.35 -5.21 -0.22
C ARG A 42 -1.14 -3.73 -0.53
N THR A 43 -0.05 -3.14 -0.05
CA THR A 43 0.31 -1.75 -0.37
C THR A 43 0.67 -1.64 -1.86
N GLY A 44 1.47 -2.57 -2.37
CA GLY A 44 1.81 -2.67 -3.79
C GLY A 44 0.59 -2.91 -4.68
N GLU A 45 -0.36 -3.77 -4.29
CA GLU A 45 -1.60 -3.99 -5.04
C GLU A 45 -2.46 -2.72 -5.12
N LYS A 46 -2.60 -1.98 -4.01
CA LYS A 46 -3.34 -0.72 -3.97
C LYS A 46 -2.67 0.35 -4.84
N GLU A 47 -1.35 0.43 -4.79
CA GLU A 47 -0.57 1.37 -5.61
C GLU A 47 -0.70 1.04 -7.11
N GLN A 48 -0.62 -0.25 -7.48
CA GLN A 48 -0.86 -0.68 -8.86
C GLN A 48 -2.28 -0.32 -9.33
N LYS A 49 -3.32 -0.57 -8.53
CA LYS A 49 -4.69 -0.17 -8.86
C LYS A 49 -4.83 1.35 -9.03
N MET A 50 -4.17 2.13 -8.18
CA MET A 50 -4.12 3.58 -8.33
C MET A 50 -3.41 3.96 -9.63
N GLN A 51 -2.23 3.40 -9.93
CA GLN A 51 -1.51 3.66 -11.17
C GLN A 51 -2.34 3.32 -12.41
N GLU A 52 -3.05 2.18 -12.42
CA GLU A 52 -3.95 1.81 -13.51
C GLU A 52 -5.12 2.79 -13.65
N ARG A 53 -5.67 3.28 -12.54
CA ARG A 53 -6.70 4.33 -12.54
C ARG A 53 -6.16 5.64 -13.14
N TRP A 54 -4.97 6.07 -12.73
CA TRP A 54 -4.31 7.26 -13.29
C TRP A 54 -3.96 7.10 -14.77
N LYS A 55 -3.55 5.91 -15.22
CA LYS A 55 -3.33 5.61 -16.65
C LYS A 55 -4.62 5.77 -17.44
N LYS A 56 -5.75 5.26 -16.93
CA LYS A 56 -7.08 5.43 -17.55
C LYS A 56 -7.49 6.89 -17.60
N GLU A 57 -7.34 7.65 -16.52
CA GLU A 57 -7.65 9.08 -16.47
C GLU A 57 -6.81 9.88 -17.47
N ARG A 58 -5.50 9.59 -17.57
CA ARG A 58 -4.62 10.21 -18.57
C ARG A 58 -5.08 9.90 -19.99
N LYS A 59 -5.44 8.64 -20.27
CA LYS A 59 -5.92 8.22 -21.58
C LYS A 59 -7.23 8.91 -21.96
N ILE A 60 -8.17 9.03 -21.01
CA ILE A 60 -9.40 9.81 -21.19
C ILE A 60 -9.07 11.26 -21.52
N MET A 61 -8.11 11.89 -20.82
CA MET A 61 -7.71 13.26 -21.15
C MET A 61 -7.08 13.38 -22.55
N GLU A 62 -6.27 12.41 -22.98
CA GLU A 62 -5.71 12.37 -24.34
C GLU A 62 -6.80 12.21 -25.40
N ASP A 63 -7.77 11.33 -25.17
CA ASP A 63 -8.89 11.09 -26.07
C ASP A 63 -9.87 12.29 -26.07
N CYS A 64 -10.06 12.96 -24.93
CA CYS A 64 -10.82 14.20 -24.83
C CYS A 64 -10.10 15.40 -25.48
N LYS A 65 -8.77 15.42 -25.53
CA LYS A 65 -8.01 16.42 -26.32
C LYS A 65 -8.26 16.25 -27.82
N PHE A 66 -8.64 15.06 -28.29
CA PHE A 66 -9.11 14.86 -29.66
C PHE A 66 -10.48 15.53 -29.93
N LEU A 67 -11.28 15.77 -28.88
CA LEU A 67 -12.56 16.47 -28.97
C LEU A 67 -12.43 17.99 -28.85
N HIS A 68 -11.34 18.51 -28.28
CA HIS A 68 -11.03 19.94 -28.25
C HIS A 68 -10.08 20.30 -29.39
N SER A 69 -10.64 20.24 -30.60
CA SER A 69 -10.20 21.04 -31.75
C SER A 69 -10.07 22.53 -31.34
N PRO A 70 -9.19 23.35 -31.94
CA PRO A 70 -8.59 24.58 -31.34
C PRO A 70 -9.51 25.77 -31.04
N GLU A 71 -10.83 25.65 -31.11
CA GLU A 71 -11.74 26.80 -31.08
C GLU A 71 -12.08 27.32 -29.66
N LEU A 72 -11.71 26.62 -28.59
CA LEU A 72 -12.17 26.94 -27.22
C LEU A 72 -11.05 27.29 -26.20
N LEU A 73 -9.90 27.74 -26.68
CA LEU A 73 -8.79 28.20 -25.82
C LEU A 73 -8.95 29.53 -25.03
N PRO A 74 -9.99 30.40 -25.13
CA PRO A 74 -9.99 31.66 -24.36
C PRO A 74 -10.44 31.59 -22.89
N TYR A 75 -11.00 30.46 -22.41
CA TYR A 75 -11.69 30.42 -21.11
C TYR A 75 -11.03 29.59 -20.02
N ALA A 76 -9.79 29.12 -20.23
CA ALA A 76 -9.01 28.47 -19.19
C ALA A 76 -7.92 29.43 -18.66
N MET A 77 -8.31 30.33 -17.75
CA MET A 77 -7.42 30.95 -16.76
C MET A 77 -7.97 30.68 -15.38
#